data_AF-A0A349YMF4-F1
#
_entry.id   AF-A0A349YMF4-F1
#
_cell.length_a   1.000
_cell.length_b   1.000
_cell.length_c   1.000
_cell.angle_alpha   90.00
_cell.angle_beta   90.00
_cell.angle_gamma   90.00
#
_symmetry.space_group_name_H-M   'P 1'
#
loop_
_entity.id
_entity.type
_entity.pdbx_description
1 polymer ?
#
loop_
_entity_poly.entity_id
_entity_poly.type
_entity_poly.pdbx_seq_one_letter_code
_entity_poly.pdbx_strand_id
1 'polypeptide(L)'
;MYIISATANGSGGYPPLQEWHSQTCPTGYYFYPNEYFSVFYPQGKRVAGFVTYEADEDTKTVTSVTWNDAAYDAYVATLPDPVLAARENKIAEMSKACNQTIEAGVDCEIDGSVKHYSLTSNDQANIANMFNAILLGADGYPYHADGEQCAEMPKADIIKLYTTAQAFITAQVTYNNMLRGMINELPTEEEVNAIQYGVELNETWKAKYDAEMVKAEAQMQKILANLQKQTTTETTETEA
;
A
#
# COMPACT_ATOMS: atom_id res chain seq x y z
N MET A 1 47.01 -13.27 -4.86
CA MET A 1 46.83 -11.99 -4.14
C MET A 1 45.81 -11.18 -4.91
N TYR A 2 45.02 -10.34 -4.26
CA TYR A 2 44.09 -9.48 -4.99
C TYR A 2 44.79 -8.19 -5.40
N ILE A 3 44.32 -7.57 -6.47
CA ILE A 3 44.69 -6.22 -6.87
C ILE A 3 43.45 -5.36 -7.05
N ILE A 4 43.56 -4.08 -6.71
CA ILE A 4 42.55 -3.04 -6.93
C ILE A 4 43.05 -2.07 -7.99
N SER A 5 42.15 -1.56 -8.84
CA SER A 5 42.45 -0.49 -9.79
C SER A 5 42.86 0.79 -9.05
N ALA A 6 43.86 1.51 -9.57
CA ALA A 6 44.26 2.83 -9.08
C ALA A 6 43.19 3.91 -9.32
N THR A 7 42.21 3.63 -10.19
CA THR A 7 41.15 4.56 -10.55
C THR A 7 39.77 3.94 -10.32
N ALA A 8 38.88 4.74 -9.74
CA ALA A 8 37.46 4.45 -9.69
C ALA A 8 36.83 4.57 -11.10
N ASN A 9 35.71 3.89 -11.31
CA ASN A 9 34.91 4.00 -12.51
C ASN A 9 34.04 5.28 -12.50
N GLY A 10 33.30 5.53 -13.59
CA GLY A 10 32.43 6.71 -13.70
C GLY A 10 31.27 6.79 -12.69
N SER A 11 31.01 5.72 -11.93
CA SER A 11 30.03 5.70 -10.84
C SER A 11 30.63 6.01 -9.46
N GLY A 12 31.95 6.21 -9.38
CA GLY A 12 32.66 6.47 -8.12
C GLY A 12 33.05 5.22 -7.33
N GLY A 13 32.66 4.02 -7.79
CA GLY A 13 33.11 2.74 -7.25
C GLY A 13 34.33 2.18 -7.98
N TYR A 14 35.08 1.28 -7.35
CA TYR A 14 36.18 0.57 -7.98
C TYR A 14 35.68 -0.71 -8.69
N PRO A 15 36.27 -1.08 -9.85
CA PRO A 15 36.01 -2.37 -10.48
C PRO A 15 36.29 -3.54 -9.52
N PRO A 16 35.66 -4.72 -9.73
CA PRO A 16 35.89 -5.89 -8.89
C PRO A 16 37.38 -6.21 -8.71
N LEU A 17 37.75 -6.63 -7.50
CA LEU A 17 39.11 -7.07 -7.20
C LEU A 17 39.52 -8.19 -8.15
N GLN A 18 40.72 -8.11 -8.70
CA GLN A 18 41.24 -9.11 -9.63
C GLN A 18 42.20 -10.05 -8.92
N GLU A 19 42.11 -11.34 -9.20
CA GLU A 19 43.13 -12.28 -8.77
C GLU A 19 44.41 -12.07 -9.56
N TRP A 20 45.52 -11.98 -8.85
CA TRP A 20 46.83 -11.79 -9.40
C TRP A 20 47.83 -12.79 -8.81
N HIS A 21 48.67 -13.35 -9.68
CA HIS A 21 49.59 -14.44 -9.33
C HIS A 21 51.06 -14.05 -9.50
N SER A 22 51.37 -12.84 -9.98
CA SER A 22 52.74 -12.33 -10.08
C SER A 22 53.14 -11.56 -8.82
N GLN A 23 54.43 -11.58 -8.49
CA GLN A 23 55.02 -10.76 -7.42
C GLN A 23 55.12 -9.28 -7.79
N THR A 24 55.03 -8.94 -9.08
CA THR A 24 55.02 -7.55 -9.55
C THR A 24 53.59 -7.07 -9.72
N CYS A 25 53.25 -5.95 -9.07
CA CYS A 25 51.96 -5.30 -9.24
C CYS A 25 51.89 -4.66 -10.64
N PRO A 26 50.83 -4.87 -11.43
CA PRO A 26 50.71 -4.27 -12.74
C PRO A 26 50.52 -2.75 -12.65
N THR A 27 50.97 -2.03 -13.69
CA THR A 27 50.78 -0.58 -13.78
C THR A 27 49.30 -0.21 -13.70
N GLY A 28 48.97 0.77 -12.87
CA GLY A 28 47.59 1.22 -12.64
C GLY A 28 46.83 0.41 -11.59
N TYR A 29 47.53 -0.40 -10.79
CA TYR A 29 46.95 -1.20 -9.71
C TYR A 29 47.78 -1.16 -8.43
N TYR A 30 47.14 -1.56 -7.33
CA TYR A 30 47.79 -1.84 -6.05
C TYR A 30 47.43 -3.24 -5.56
N PHE A 31 48.36 -3.92 -4.90
CA PHE A 31 48.08 -5.13 -4.14
C PHE A 31 47.07 -4.82 -3.04
N TYR A 32 46.06 -5.66 -2.94
CA TYR A 32 44.94 -5.53 -2.02
C TYR A 32 45.00 -6.64 -0.98
N PRO A 33 45.36 -6.33 0.28
CA PRO A 33 45.39 -7.31 1.36
C PRO A 33 44.03 -7.94 1.65
N ASN A 34 44.03 -9.24 1.96
CA ASN A 34 42.81 -10.01 2.23
C ASN A 34 42.04 -9.50 3.46
N GLU A 35 42.70 -8.83 4.40
CA GLU A 35 42.06 -8.28 5.61
C GLU A 35 41.03 -7.18 5.29
N TYR A 36 41.16 -6.50 4.15
CA TYR A 36 40.20 -5.47 3.72
C TYR A 36 39.09 -6.01 2.82
N PHE A 37 39.09 -7.32 2.50
CA PHE A 37 38.16 -7.89 1.53
C PHE A 37 36.68 -7.67 1.90
N SER A 38 36.34 -7.77 3.18
CA SER A 38 34.98 -7.51 3.68
C SER A 38 34.58 -6.04 3.64
N VAL A 39 35.54 -5.11 3.56
CA VAL A 39 35.27 -3.67 3.37
C VAL A 39 34.96 -3.39 1.91
N PHE A 40 35.64 -4.07 0.97
CA PHE A 40 35.33 -3.99 -0.45
C PHE A 40 33.99 -4.65 -0.80
N TYR A 41 33.73 -5.82 -0.20
CA TYR A 41 32.51 -6.62 -0.36
C TYR A 41 31.70 -6.70 0.95
N PRO A 42 31.13 -5.58 1.41
CA PRO A 42 30.37 -5.56 2.65
C PRO A 42 29.04 -6.32 2.53
N GLN A 43 28.64 -6.97 3.62
CA GLN A 43 27.30 -7.56 3.71
C GLN A 43 26.23 -6.47 3.71
N GLY A 44 25.09 -6.74 3.07
CA GLY A 44 23.92 -5.84 3.05
C GLY A 44 24.00 -4.65 2.07
N LYS A 45 25.11 -4.48 1.33
CA LYS A 45 25.19 -3.50 0.24
C LYS A 45 24.82 -4.17 -1.08
N ARG A 46 24.06 -3.46 -1.93
CA ARG A 46 23.58 -3.96 -3.23
C ARG A 46 24.72 -4.15 -4.23
N VAL A 47 25.78 -3.37 -4.08
CA VAL A 47 26.94 -3.31 -4.97
C VAL A 47 28.21 -3.07 -4.14
N ALA A 48 29.30 -3.67 -4.57
CA ALA A 48 30.60 -3.61 -3.91
C ALA A 48 31.50 -2.51 -4.50
N GLY A 49 32.66 -2.29 -3.87
CA GLY A 49 33.73 -1.46 -4.43
C GLY A 49 33.63 0.05 -4.16
N PHE A 50 32.67 0.50 -3.37
CA PHE A 50 32.59 1.91 -2.93
C PHE A 50 33.46 2.11 -1.70
N VAL A 51 34.76 2.16 -1.91
CA VAL A 51 35.76 2.33 -0.85
C VAL A 51 36.62 3.56 -1.12
N THR A 52 37.18 4.11 -0.06
CA THR A 52 38.35 5.00 -0.09
C THR A 52 39.51 4.22 0.49
N TYR A 53 40.70 4.35 -0.08
CA TYR A 53 41.88 3.62 0.40
C TYR A 53 43.13 4.50 0.34
N GLU A 54 44.11 4.15 1.17
CA GLU A 54 45.48 4.64 1.06
C GLU A 54 46.39 3.49 0.63
N ALA A 55 47.48 3.81 -0.07
CA ALA A 55 48.45 2.82 -0.51
C ALA A 55 49.87 3.33 -0.36
N ASP A 56 50.77 2.40 -0.08
CA ASP A 56 52.21 2.61 -0.10
C ASP A 56 52.71 2.51 -1.55
N GLU A 57 53.32 3.58 -2.06
CA GLU A 57 53.74 3.69 -3.45
C GLU A 57 55.00 2.87 -3.79
N ASP A 58 55.83 2.60 -2.80
CA ASP A 58 57.09 1.87 -2.98
C ASP A 58 56.80 0.36 -3.08
N THR A 59 55.91 -0.13 -2.22
CA THR A 59 55.48 -1.54 -2.17
C THR A 59 54.25 -1.82 -3.03
N LYS A 60 53.61 -0.77 -3.59
CA LYS A 60 52.36 -0.84 -4.34
C LYS A 60 51.26 -1.59 -3.59
N THR A 61 51.18 -1.44 -2.27
CA THR A 61 50.24 -2.20 -1.41
C THR A 61 49.28 -1.25 -0.70
N VAL A 62 47.99 -1.59 -0.69
CA VAL A 62 46.97 -0.87 0.08
C VAL A 62 47.23 -1.00 1.58
N THR A 63 47.22 0.12 2.30
CA THR A 63 47.54 0.22 3.73
C THR A 63 46.34 0.53 4.61
N SER A 64 45.26 1.07 4.04
CA SER A 64 43.99 1.31 4.73
C SER A 64 42.83 1.31 3.75
N VAL A 65 41.66 0.85 4.20
CA VAL A 65 40.42 0.86 3.39
C VAL A 65 39.24 1.23 4.28
N THR A 66 38.45 2.20 3.84
CA THR A 66 37.20 2.62 4.47
C THR A 66 36.06 2.57 3.46
N TRP A 67 34.89 2.11 3.87
CA TRP A 67 33.69 2.19 3.04
C TRP A 67 33.27 3.64 2.81
N ASN A 68 32.81 3.96 1.59
CA ASN A 68 32.37 5.29 1.18
C ASN A 68 30.85 5.31 0.99
N ASP A 69 30.11 5.57 2.07
CA ASP A 69 28.65 5.65 2.04
C ASP A 69 28.14 6.76 1.11
N ALA A 70 28.80 7.92 1.06
CA ALA A 70 28.33 9.03 0.22
C ALA A 70 28.36 8.68 -1.28
N ALA A 71 29.45 8.06 -1.76
CA ALA A 71 29.54 7.62 -3.16
C ALA A 71 28.58 6.45 -3.45
N TYR A 72 28.43 5.52 -2.50
CA TYR A 72 27.49 4.41 -2.61
C TYR A 72 26.03 4.90 -2.69
N ASP A 73 25.60 5.76 -1.78
CA ASP A 73 24.23 6.28 -1.72
C ASP A 73 23.90 7.09 -2.97
N ALA A 74 24.84 7.92 -3.45
CA ALA A 74 24.70 8.65 -4.70
C ALA A 74 24.49 7.71 -5.90
N TYR A 75 25.24 6.61 -5.98
CA TYR A 75 25.06 5.63 -7.04
C TYR A 75 23.76 4.83 -6.90
N VAL A 76 23.45 4.35 -5.69
CA VAL A 76 22.23 3.59 -5.42
C VAL A 76 20.98 4.39 -5.73
N ALA A 77 20.98 5.70 -5.51
CA ALA A 77 19.90 6.60 -5.90
C ALA A 77 19.66 6.67 -7.42
N THR A 78 20.64 6.26 -8.24
CA THR A 78 20.50 6.15 -9.70
C THR A 78 19.98 4.78 -10.16
N LEU A 79 20.03 3.77 -9.28
CA LEU A 79 19.56 2.43 -9.61
C LEU A 79 18.04 2.36 -9.49
N PRO A 80 17.37 1.50 -10.28
CA PRO A 80 15.98 1.16 -10.03
C PRO A 80 15.77 0.71 -8.59
N ASP A 81 14.63 1.08 -8.02
CA ASP A 81 14.19 0.58 -6.73
C ASP A 81 14.01 -0.95 -6.83
N PRO A 82 14.81 -1.74 -6.09
CA PRO A 82 14.79 -3.19 -6.22
C PRO A 82 13.48 -3.80 -5.72
N VAL A 83 12.72 -3.08 -4.87
CA VAL A 83 11.50 -3.58 -4.24
C VAL A 83 10.24 -3.18 -5.02
N LEU A 84 10.38 -2.32 -6.04
CA LEU A 84 9.25 -1.75 -6.79
C LEU A 84 8.28 -2.82 -7.31
N ALA A 85 8.81 -3.83 -7.99
CA ALA A 85 7.99 -4.91 -8.55
C ALA A 85 7.23 -5.69 -7.49
N ALA A 86 7.85 -5.95 -6.33
CA ALA A 86 7.19 -6.62 -5.21
C ALA A 86 6.04 -5.77 -4.66
N ARG A 87 6.24 -4.46 -4.51
CA ARG A 87 5.19 -3.53 -4.04
C ARG A 87 4.03 -3.46 -5.03
N GLU A 88 4.30 -3.31 -6.33
CA GLU A 88 3.26 -3.26 -7.36
C GLU A 88 2.39 -4.52 -7.36
N ASN A 89 3.03 -5.69 -7.31
CA ASN A 89 2.32 -6.97 -7.22
C ASN A 89 1.50 -7.08 -5.95
N LYS A 90 2.06 -6.72 -4.80
CA LYS A 90 1.35 -6.76 -3.51
C LYS A 90 0.18 -5.78 -3.47
N ILE A 91 0.33 -4.57 -4.02
CA ILE A 91 -0.76 -3.59 -4.12
C ILE A 91 -1.90 -4.12 -5.00
N ALA A 92 -1.58 -4.78 -6.11
CA ALA A 92 -2.58 -5.42 -6.96
C ALA A 92 -3.31 -6.57 -6.23
N GLU A 93 -2.58 -7.39 -5.48
CA GLU A 93 -3.13 -8.44 -4.61
C GLU A 93 -4.09 -7.86 -3.56
N MET A 94 -3.67 -6.82 -2.83
CA MET A 94 -4.50 -6.17 -1.81
C MET A 94 -5.73 -5.48 -2.40
N SER A 95 -5.60 -4.89 -3.59
CA SER A 95 -6.74 -4.30 -4.30
C SER A 95 -7.76 -5.36 -4.71
N LYS A 96 -7.30 -6.52 -5.15
CA LYS A 96 -8.19 -7.67 -5.42
C LYS A 96 -8.88 -8.16 -4.16
N ALA A 97 -8.15 -8.31 -3.05
CA ALA A 97 -8.70 -8.73 -1.77
C ALA A 97 -9.73 -7.72 -1.21
N CYS A 98 -9.48 -6.42 -1.39
CA CYS A 98 -10.43 -5.35 -1.08
C CYS A 98 -11.75 -5.54 -1.85
N ASN A 99 -11.66 -5.71 -3.16
CA ASN A 99 -12.85 -5.89 -3.98
C ASN A 99 -13.60 -7.17 -3.60
N GLN A 100 -12.90 -8.28 -3.36
CA GLN A 100 -13.51 -9.53 -2.90
C GLN A 100 -14.20 -9.37 -1.54
N THR A 101 -13.60 -8.62 -0.61
CA THR A 101 -14.18 -8.32 0.70
C THR A 101 -15.43 -7.46 0.57
N ILE A 102 -15.41 -6.47 -0.32
CA ILE A 102 -16.59 -5.67 -0.63
C ILE A 102 -17.69 -6.55 -1.23
N GLU A 103 -17.39 -7.30 -2.29
CA GLU A 103 -18.37 -8.13 -3.00
C GLU A 103 -18.98 -9.22 -2.11
N ALA A 104 -18.20 -9.75 -1.16
CA ALA A 104 -18.68 -10.68 -0.14
C ALA A 104 -19.77 -10.09 0.76
N GLY A 105 -19.97 -8.77 0.76
CA GLY A 105 -21.19 -8.17 1.27
C GLY A 105 -21.20 -7.84 2.74
N VAL A 106 -22.40 -7.57 3.25
CA VAL A 106 -22.65 -7.15 4.63
C VAL A 106 -23.81 -7.92 5.23
N ASP A 107 -23.74 -8.15 6.53
CA ASP A 107 -24.88 -8.59 7.32
C ASP A 107 -25.62 -7.37 7.85
N CYS A 108 -26.92 -7.28 7.55
CA CYS A 108 -27.77 -6.18 7.96
C CYS A 108 -29.00 -6.73 8.68
N GLU A 109 -29.34 -6.14 9.83
CA GLU A 109 -30.58 -6.45 10.53
C GLU A 109 -31.75 -5.74 9.84
N ILE A 110 -32.60 -6.48 9.15
CA ILE A 110 -33.75 -6.00 8.39
C ILE A 110 -35.00 -6.74 8.90
N ASP A 111 -36.07 -6.00 9.19
CA ASP A 111 -37.32 -6.55 9.75
C ASP A 111 -37.08 -7.45 11.00
N GLY A 112 -36.19 -7.03 11.89
CA GLY A 112 -35.84 -7.76 13.12
C GLY A 112 -35.06 -9.07 12.92
N SER A 113 -34.55 -9.33 11.70
CA SER A 113 -33.73 -10.49 11.38
C SER A 113 -32.41 -10.08 10.72
N VAL A 114 -31.30 -10.73 11.08
CA VAL A 114 -30.02 -10.50 10.40
C VAL A 114 -30.03 -11.26 9.08
N LYS A 115 -29.87 -10.52 7.98
CA LYS A 115 -29.83 -11.03 6.62
C LYS A 115 -28.53 -10.61 5.94
N HIS A 116 -28.05 -11.47 5.05
CA HIS A 116 -26.84 -11.22 4.29
C HIS A 116 -27.17 -10.59 2.94
N TYR A 117 -26.40 -9.57 2.55
CA TYR A 117 -26.53 -8.89 1.28
C TYR A 117 -25.16 -8.83 0.60
N SER A 118 -25.01 -9.55 -0.51
CA SER A 118 -23.87 -9.38 -1.39
C SER A 118 -23.80 -7.95 -1.92
N LEU A 119 -22.58 -7.47 -2.17
CA LEU A 119 -22.34 -6.16 -2.75
C LEU A 119 -21.57 -6.31 -4.05
N THR A 120 -22.04 -7.18 -4.94
CA THR A 120 -21.52 -7.19 -6.32
C THR A 120 -21.74 -5.82 -6.97
N SER A 121 -21.05 -5.54 -8.07
CA SER A 121 -21.25 -4.26 -8.79
C SER A 121 -22.72 -4.01 -9.15
N ASN A 122 -23.47 -5.07 -9.45
CA ASN A 122 -24.90 -4.98 -9.75
C ASN A 122 -25.72 -4.67 -8.49
N ASP A 123 -25.41 -5.32 -7.36
CA ASP A 123 -26.12 -5.10 -6.10
C ASP A 123 -25.86 -3.70 -5.55
N GLN A 124 -24.63 -3.21 -5.63
CA GLN A 124 -24.29 -1.84 -5.28
C GLN A 124 -25.11 -0.82 -6.09
N ALA A 125 -25.25 -1.05 -7.41
CA ALA A 125 -26.06 -0.20 -8.26
C ALA A 125 -27.55 -0.26 -7.89
N ASN A 126 -28.07 -1.47 -7.62
CA ASN A 126 -29.47 -1.65 -7.21
C ASN A 126 -29.78 -0.96 -5.88
N ILE A 127 -28.94 -1.17 -4.86
CA ILE A 127 -29.08 -0.53 -3.55
C ILE A 127 -29.00 1.00 -3.68
N ALA A 128 -28.12 1.54 -4.52
CA ALA A 128 -28.06 2.97 -4.79
C ALA A 128 -29.32 3.49 -5.51
N ASN A 129 -29.85 2.75 -6.49
CA ASN A 129 -31.06 3.11 -7.20
C ASN A 129 -32.29 3.11 -6.29
N MET A 130 -32.42 2.10 -5.42
CA MET A 130 -33.47 2.04 -4.40
C MET A 130 -33.39 3.24 -3.46
N PHE A 131 -32.20 3.57 -2.96
CA PHE A 131 -32.01 4.74 -2.12
C PHE A 131 -32.37 6.05 -2.84
N ASN A 132 -32.03 6.18 -4.12
CA ASN A 132 -32.45 7.33 -4.93
C ASN A 132 -33.97 7.38 -5.12
N ALA A 133 -34.65 6.24 -5.29
CA ALA A 133 -36.11 6.21 -5.35
C ALA A 133 -36.73 6.71 -4.04
N ILE A 134 -36.16 6.34 -2.89
CA ILE A 134 -36.57 6.88 -1.58
C ILE A 134 -36.36 8.39 -1.50
N LEU A 135 -35.24 8.93 -2.01
CA LEU A 135 -35.00 10.38 -2.07
C LEU A 135 -36.01 11.12 -2.95
N LEU A 136 -36.62 10.42 -3.91
CA LEU A 136 -37.66 10.95 -4.80
C LEU A 136 -39.09 10.72 -4.27
N GLY A 137 -39.24 10.21 -3.04
CA GLY A 137 -40.54 10.07 -2.36
C GLY A 137 -41.16 8.67 -2.44
N ALA A 138 -40.42 7.64 -2.86
CA ALA A 138 -40.93 6.27 -2.75
C ALA A 138 -41.00 5.81 -1.28
N ASP A 139 -41.99 4.98 -0.94
CA ASP A 139 -42.17 4.39 0.39
C ASP A 139 -41.54 2.99 0.53
N GLY A 140 -41.07 2.44 -0.58
CA GLY A 140 -40.44 1.12 -0.65
C GLY A 140 -39.94 0.83 -2.06
N TYR A 141 -39.26 -0.31 -2.20
CA TYR A 141 -38.82 -0.83 -3.49
C TYR A 141 -38.69 -2.36 -3.45
N PRO A 142 -39.00 -3.09 -4.53
CA PRO A 142 -38.77 -4.53 -4.59
C PRO A 142 -37.28 -4.90 -4.52
N TYR A 143 -36.86 -5.64 -3.49
CA TYR A 143 -35.49 -6.13 -3.34
C TYR A 143 -35.42 -7.40 -2.47
N HIS A 144 -34.24 -8.02 -2.33
CA HIS A 144 -34.07 -9.24 -1.54
C HIS A 144 -32.68 -9.36 -0.91
N ALA A 145 -32.60 -10.16 0.15
CA ALA A 145 -31.34 -10.68 0.67
C ALA A 145 -30.84 -11.86 -0.18
N ASP A 146 -29.59 -12.27 0.03
CA ASP A 146 -29.00 -13.40 -0.69
C ASP A 146 -29.79 -14.69 -0.45
N GLY A 147 -30.20 -15.35 -1.54
CA GLY A 147 -30.96 -16.60 -1.49
C GLY A 147 -32.46 -16.45 -1.16
N GLU A 148 -32.95 -15.23 -0.95
CA GLU A 148 -34.38 -14.96 -0.70
C GLU A 148 -35.14 -14.56 -1.97
N GLN A 149 -36.48 -14.63 -1.90
CA GLN A 149 -37.35 -14.13 -2.98
C GLN A 149 -37.49 -12.61 -2.90
N CYS A 150 -37.66 -11.97 -4.06
CA CYS A 150 -37.93 -10.54 -4.16
C CYS A 150 -39.25 -10.18 -3.47
N ALA A 151 -39.19 -9.20 -2.57
CA ALA A 151 -40.32 -8.68 -1.83
C ALA A 151 -40.22 -7.15 -1.72
N GLU A 152 -41.33 -6.50 -1.39
CA GLU A 152 -41.34 -5.07 -1.12
C GLU A 152 -40.51 -4.77 0.13
N MET A 153 -39.40 -4.05 -0.03
CA MET A 153 -38.57 -3.58 1.08
C MET A 153 -38.99 -2.17 1.47
N PRO A 154 -39.37 -1.90 2.73
CA PRO A 154 -39.86 -0.59 3.13
C PRO A 154 -38.72 0.44 3.17
N LYS A 155 -39.08 1.72 3.04
CA LYS A 155 -38.18 2.89 3.09
C LYS A 155 -37.14 2.83 4.21
N ALA A 156 -37.55 2.51 5.43
CA ALA A 156 -36.64 2.46 6.59
C ALA A 156 -35.53 1.41 6.42
N ASP A 157 -35.87 0.25 5.88
CA ASP A 157 -34.95 -0.86 5.65
C ASP A 157 -34.00 -0.57 4.48
N ILE A 158 -34.50 0.08 3.42
CA ILE A 158 -33.66 0.55 2.30
C ILE A 158 -32.61 1.55 2.79
N ILE A 159 -33.00 2.51 3.64
CA ILE A 159 -32.06 3.47 4.23
C ILE A 159 -31.02 2.74 5.10
N LYS A 160 -31.43 1.77 5.92
CA LYS A 160 -30.52 0.98 6.77
C LYS A 160 -29.54 0.16 5.95
N LEU A 161 -30.01 -0.54 4.92
CA LEU A 161 -29.18 -1.31 4.01
C LEU A 161 -28.18 -0.42 3.26
N TYR A 162 -28.66 0.67 2.65
CA TYR A 162 -27.81 1.60 1.92
C TYR A 162 -26.71 2.21 2.80
N THR A 163 -27.07 2.70 3.98
CA THR A 163 -26.10 3.32 4.90
C THR A 163 -25.07 2.31 5.40
N THR A 164 -25.49 1.07 5.72
CA THR A 164 -24.60 -0.02 6.11
C THR A 164 -23.63 -0.38 4.98
N ALA A 165 -24.14 -0.59 3.77
CA ALA A 165 -23.34 -0.91 2.60
C ALA A 165 -22.34 0.19 2.25
N GLN A 166 -22.79 1.46 2.24
CA GLN A 166 -21.91 2.59 1.93
C GLN A 166 -20.84 2.81 2.99
N ALA A 167 -21.16 2.66 4.28
CA ALA A 167 -20.18 2.74 5.34
C ALA A 167 -19.10 1.65 5.19
N PHE A 168 -19.52 0.41 4.90
CA PHE A 168 -18.61 -0.70 4.69
C PHE A 168 -17.72 -0.51 3.45
N ILE A 169 -18.29 -0.17 2.30
CA ILE A 169 -17.54 0.10 1.06
C ILE A 169 -16.53 1.22 1.30
N THR A 170 -16.96 2.32 1.92
CA THR A 170 -16.09 3.46 2.23
C THR A 170 -14.93 3.04 3.13
N ALA A 171 -15.20 2.26 4.18
CA ALA A 171 -14.17 1.73 5.06
C ALA A 171 -13.15 0.86 4.31
N GLN A 172 -13.61 -0.10 3.50
CA GLN A 172 -12.72 -1.02 2.76
C GLN A 172 -11.86 -0.28 1.73
N VAL A 173 -12.45 0.63 0.95
CA VAL A 173 -11.71 1.44 -0.04
C VAL A 173 -10.72 2.37 0.63
N THR A 174 -11.10 3.01 1.73
CA THR A 174 -10.21 3.90 2.50
C THR A 174 -9.06 3.10 3.10
N TYR A 175 -9.35 1.96 3.71
CA TYR A 175 -8.35 1.04 4.24
C TYR A 175 -7.35 0.60 3.15
N ASN A 176 -7.83 0.13 1.99
CA ASN A 176 -6.95 -0.30 0.90
C ASN A 176 -6.04 0.83 0.39
N ASN A 177 -6.56 2.06 0.34
CA ASN A 177 -5.77 3.24 -0.02
C ASN A 177 -4.65 3.52 1.01
N MET A 178 -4.94 3.37 2.31
CA MET A 178 -3.94 3.55 3.36
C MET A 178 -2.93 2.39 3.39
N LEU A 179 -3.39 1.16 3.18
CA LEU A 179 -2.53 -0.03 3.09
C LEU A 179 -1.56 0.08 1.92
N ARG A 180 -2.01 0.57 0.76
CA ARG A 180 -1.12 0.89 -0.38
C ARG A 180 -0.04 1.89 0.02
N GLY A 181 -0.41 2.92 0.77
CA GLY A 181 0.54 3.89 1.32
C GLY A 181 1.61 3.23 2.20
N MET A 182 1.16 2.38 3.13
CA MET A 182 2.02 1.62 4.03
C MET A 182 2.97 0.67 3.28
N ILE A 183 2.47 -0.07 2.27
CA ILE A 183 3.28 -0.97 1.43
C ILE A 183 4.40 -0.19 0.71
N ASN A 184 4.11 1.01 0.24
CA ASN A 184 5.10 1.83 -0.46
C ASN A 184 6.25 2.31 0.42
N GLU A 185 6.09 2.27 1.74
CA GLU A 185 7.13 2.66 2.71
C GLU A 185 8.01 1.48 3.14
N LEU A 186 7.66 0.24 2.80
CA LEU A 186 8.38 -0.96 3.25
C LEU A 186 9.72 -1.13 2.52
N PRO A 187 10.86 -1.20 3.22
CA PRO A 187 12.19 -1.14 2.59
C PRO A 187 12.66 -2.45 1.97
N THR A 188 12.03 -3.60 2.27
CA THR A 188 12.45 -4.91 1.76
C THR A 188 11.32 -5.70 1.11
N GLU A 189 11.67 -6.59 0.19
CA GLU A 189 10.70 -7.53 -0.41
C GLU A 189 10.07 -8.45 0.63
N GLU A 190 10.82 -8.87 1.65
CA GLU A 190 10.32 -9.74 2.71
C GLU A 190 9.17 -9.07 3.48
N GLU A 191 9.35 -7.82 3.89
CA GLU A 191 8.31 -7.05 4.57
C GLU A 191 7.09 -6.83 3.68
N VAL A 192 7.30 -6.51 2.40
CA VAL A 192 6.20 -6.35 1.43
C VAL A 192 5.41 -7.65 1.28
N ASN A 193 6.09 -8.79 1.14
CA ASN A 193 5.46 -10.09 0.94
C ASN A 193 4.72 -10.59 2.18
N ALA A 194 5.13 -10.17 3.37
CA ALA A 194 4.46 -10.49 4.64
C ALA A 194 3.09 -9.81 4.79
N ILE A 195 2.80 -8.74 4.03
CA ILE A 195 1.52 -8.04 4.09
C ILE A 195 0.38 -8.95 3.61
N GLN A 196 -0.66 -9.02 4.44
CA GLN A 196 -1.94 -9.67 4.17
C GLN A 196 -3.07 -8.64 4.29
N TYR A 197 -4.16 -8.86 3.55
CA TYR A 197 -5.32 -7.97 3.64
C TYR A 197 -5.97 -8.08 5.02
N GLY A 198 -6.31 -6.95 5.64
CA GLY A 198 -6.82 -6.88 7.01
C GLY A 198 -5.73 -6.78 8.09
N VAL A 199 -4.45 -6.69 7.72
CA VAL A 199 -3.38 -6.34 8.65
C VAL A 199 -3.64 -4.96 9.27
N GLU A 200 -3.24 -4.77 10.53
CA GLU A 200 -3.31 -3.48 11.20
C GLU A 200 -2.42 -2.45 10.48
N LEU A 201 -2.98 -1.27 10.23
CA LEU A 201 -2.22 -0.14 9.70
C LEU A 201 -1.27 0.38 10.78
N ASN A 202 -0.06 0.76 10.39
CA ASN A 202 0.83 1.49 11.29
C ASN A 202 0.20 2.84 11.72
N GLU A 203 0.73 3.44 12.79
CA GLU A 203 0.16 4.65 13.41
C GLU A 203 -0.10 5.79 12.41
N THR A 204 0.85 6.04 11.49
CA THR A 204 0.75 7.09 10.48
C THR A 204 -0.43 6.87 9.53
N TRP A 205 -0.57 5.66 9.00
CA TRP A 205 -1.62 5.33 8.05
C TRP A 205 -2.98 5.11 8.74
N LYS A 206 -2.98 4.63 9.97
CA LYS A 206 -4.17 4.54 10.81
C LYS A 206 -4.75 5.91 11.12
N ALA A 207 -3.93 6.90 11.48
CA ALA A 207 -4.40 8.26 11.73
C ALA A 207 -5.05 8.89 10.49
N LYS A 208 -4.49 8.64 9.30
CA LYS A 208 -5.10 9.08 8.03
C LYS A 208 -6.42 8.37 7.75
N TYR A 209 -6.49 7.06 7.96
CA TYR A 209 -7.72 6.27 7.86
C TYR A 209 -8.82 6.86 8.75
N ASP A 210 -8.54 7.03 10.05
CA ASP A 210 -9.50 7.51 11.04
C ASP A 210 -10.01 8.92 10.66
N ALA A 211 -9.13 9.81 10.20
CA ALA A 211 -9.50 11.15 9.76
C ALA A 211 -10.42 11.17 8.53
N GLU A 212 -10.23 10.27 7.55
CA GLU A 212 -11.12 10.16 6.40
C GLU A 212 -12.47 9.56 6.78
N MET A 213 -12.50 8.58 7.69
CA MET A 213 -13.75 7.98 8.16
C MET A 213 -14.63 8.99 8.90
N VAL A 214 -14.06 9.89 9.70
CA VAL A 214 -14.82 10.98 10.35
C VAL A 214 -15.48 11.90 9.32
N LYS A 215 -14.78 12.23 8.23
CA LYS A 215 -15.35 13.05 7.15
C LYS A 215 -16.50 12.32 6.45
N ALA A 216 -16.32 11.04 6.14
CA ALA A 216 -17.33 10.22 5.49
C ALA A 216 -18.60 10.10 6.35
N GLU A 217 -18.45 9.82 7.65
CA GLU A 217 -19.56 9.76 8.59
C GLU A 217 -20.31 11.10 8.65
N ALA A 218 -19.59 12.22 8.75
CA ALA A 218 -20.21 13.54 8.78
C ALA A 218 -21.02 13.86 7.52
N GLN A 219 -20.62 13.36 6.35
CA GLN A 219 -21.40 13.53 5.12
C GLN A 219 -22.64 12.63 5.10
N MET A 220 -22.51 11.37 5.53
CA MET A 220 -23.66 10.47 5.63
C MET A 220 -24.73 11.01 6.58
N GLN A 221 -24.32 11.54 7.74
CA GLN A 221 -25.26 12.16 8.69
C GLN A 221 -25.99 13.37 8.10
N LYS A 222 -25.32 14.19 7.29
CA LYS A 222 -25.97 15.32 6.59
C LYS A 222 -27.02 14.85 5.60
N ILE A 223 -26.75 13.79 4.85
CA ILE A 223 -27.69 13.20 3.89
C ILE A 223 -28.95 12.71 4.63
N LEU A 224 -28.76 11.95 5.71
CA LEU A 224 -29.87 11.43 6.52
C LEU A 224 -30.70 12.54 7.17
N ALA A 225 -30.06 13.59 7.69
CA ALA A 225 -30.76 14.74 8.27
C ALA A 225 -31.61 15.49 7.24
N ASN A 226 -31.17 15.58 5.98
CA ASN A 226 -31.94 16.21 4.91
C ASN A 226 -33.16 15.37 4.51
N LEU A 227 -33.00 14.04 4.44
CA LEU A 227 -34.10 13.11 4.16
C LEU A 227 -35.21 13.19 5.24
N GLN A 228 -34.83 13.35 6.51
CA GLN A 228 -35.78 13.55 7.60
C GLN A 228 -36.59 14.85 7.44
N LYS A 229 -35.94 15.97 7.09
CA LYS A 229 -36.61 17.26 6.89
C LYS A 229 -37.62 17.25 5.75
N GLN A 230 -37.32 16.56 4.64
CA GLN A 230 -38.27 16.39 3.54
C GLN A 230 -39.55 15.68 4.01
N THR A 231 -39.40 14.64 4.83
CA THR A 231 -40.53 13.86 5.35
C THR A 231 -41.42 14.69 6.31
N THR A 232 -40.86 15.65 7.07
CA THR A 232 -41.62 16.54 7.98
C THR A 232 -42.39 17.64 7.24
N THR A 233 -41.94 18.05 6.06
CA THR A 233 -42.57 19.17 5.33
C THR A 233 -43.83 18.72 4.59
N GLU A 234 -43.83 17.49 4.05
CA GLU A 234 -45.01 16.87 3.41
C GLU A 234 -46.16 16.60 4.39
N THR A 235 -45.86 16.25 5.64
CA THR A 235 -46.88 15.97 6.67
C THR A 235 -47.59 17.25 7.14
N THR A 236 -46.93 18.41 7.09
CA THR A 236 -47.56 19.70 7.45
C THR A 236 -48.41 20.32 6.34
N GLU A 237 -48.21 19.96 5.08
CA GLU A 237 -49.00 20.48 3.94
C GLU A 237 -50.26 19.65 3.65
N THR A 238 -50.36 18.41 4.14
CA THR A 238 -51.54 17.56 3.96
C THR A 238 -52.63 17.75 5.03
N GLU A 239 -52.37 18.56 6.06
CA GLU A 239 -53.32 18.85 7.16
C GLU A 239 -53.95 20.26 7.10
N ALA A 240 -53.75 21.03 6.01
CA ALA A 240 -54.31 22.38 5.81
C ALA A 240 -55.37 22.42 4.70
#